data_AF-A0AAP5IG88-F1
#
_entry.id   AF-A0AAP5IG88-F1
#
_cell.length_a   1.000
_cell.length_b   1.000
_cell.length_c   1.000
_cell.angle_alpha   90.00
_cell.angle_beta   90.00
_cell.angle_gamma   90.00
#
_symmetry.space_group_name_H-M   'P 1'
#
loop_
_entity.id
_entity.type
_entity.pdbx_description
1 polymer ?
#
loop_
_entity_poly.entity_id
_entity_poly.type
_entity_poly.pdbx_seq_one_letter_code
_entity_poly.pdbx_strand_id
1 'polypeptide(L)'
;MLIKLIIYLGILSYMMLSYRFFSEWLGFFLEDEEMKAIDQRFFYGVVLVISAILWPIVVPFAYLELLKFHKRHKAIIDLLINMSRNRAFDD
;
A
#
# COMPACT_ATOMS: atom_id res chain seq x y z
N MET A 1 -11.06 -31.27 16.04
CA MET A 1 -12.00 -30.54 15.14
C MET A 1 -11.78 -29.03 15.17
N LEU A 2 -11.70 -28.40 16.34
CA LEU A 2 -11.55 -26.94 16.48
C LEU A 2 -10.34 -26.34 15.73
N ILE A 3 -9.16 -26.96 15.84
CA ILE A 3 -7.92 -26.49 15.20
C ILE A 3 -8.05 -26.48 13.67
N LYS A 4 -8.65 -27.51 13.07
CA LYS A 4 -8.88 -27.56 11.62
C LYS A 4 -9.80 -26.43 11.18
N LEU A 5 -10.84 -26.15 11.97
CA LEU A 5 -11.79 -25.08 11.69
C LEU A 5 -11.12 -23.69 11.74
N ILE A 6 -10.24 -23.45 12.73
CA ILE A 6 -9.45 -22.23 12.83
C ILE A 6 -8.50 -22.08 11.63
N ILE A 7 -7.84 -23.17 11.20
CA ILE A 7 -6.95 -23.16 10.04
C ILE A 7 -7.72 -22.81 8.77
N TYR A 8 -8.87 -23.44 8.51
CA TYR A 8 -9.69 -23.11 7.34
C TYR A 8 -10.19 -21.67 7.35
N LEU A 9 -10.59 -21.16 8.53
CA LEU A 9 -11.02 -19.76 8.67
C LEU A 9 -9.86 -18.79 8.36
N GLY A 10 -8.65 -19.11 8.83
CA GLY A 10 -7.44 -18.33 8.56
C GLY A 10 -7.03 -18.35 7.09
N ILE A 11 -7.17 -19.49 6.41
CA ILE A 11 -6.90 -19.58 4.96
C ILE A 11 -7.92 -18.75 4.17
N LEU A 12 -9.20 -18.82 4.55
CA LEU A 12 -10.27 -18.09 3.88
C LEU A 12 -10.10 -16.57 4.03
N SER A 13 -9.77 -16.10 5.24
CA SER A 13 -9.49 -14.69 5.49
C SER A 13 -8.22 -14.23 4.76
N TYR A 14 -7.17 -15.05 4.73
CA TYR A 14 -5.96 -14.79 3.97
C TYR A 14 -6.25 -14.62 2.46
N MET A 15 -7.06 -15.51 1.88
CA MET A 15 -7.46 -15.41 0.47
C MET A 15 -8.29 -14.14 0.19
N MET A 16 -9.25 -13.81 1.06
CA MET A 16 -10.04 -12.58 0.91
C MET A 16 -9.17 -11.31 0.97
N LEU A 17 -8.25 -11.24 1.93
CA LEU A 17 -7.33 -10.10 2.06
C LEU A 17 -6.38 -10.02 0.87
N SER A 18 -5.76 -11.13 0.48
CA SER A 18 -4.88 -11.18 -0.69
C SER A 18 -5.59 -10.74 -1.97
N TYR A 19 -6.84 -11.16 -2.18
CA TYR A 19 -7.63 -10.71 -3.33
C TYR A 19 -7.91 -9.20 -3.30
N ARG A 20 -8.25 -8.64 -2.14
CA ARG A 20 -8.48 -7.19 -1.98
C ARG A 20 -7.21 -6.38 -2.27
N PHE A 21 -6.08 -6.78 -1.69
CA PHE A 21 -4.79 -6.13 -1.93
C PHE A 21 -4.37 -6.24 -3.39
N PHE A 22 -4.54 -7.43 -3.99
CA PHE A 22 -4.26 -7.62 -5.41
C PHE A 22 -5.13 -6.72 -6.28
N SER A 23 -6.42 -6.59 -5.99
CA SER A 23 -7.33 -5.74 -6.76
C SER A 23 -6.95 -4.25 -6.68
N GLU A 24 -6.65 -3.75 -5.48
CA GLU A 24 -6.21 -2.36 -5.28
C GLU A 24 -4.89 -2.09 -6.02
N TRP A 25 -3.90 -2.97 -5.84
CA TRP A 25 -2.61 -2.83 -6.51
C TRP A 25 -2.72 -2.96 -8.03
N LEU A 26 -3.59 -3.84 -8.52
CA LEU A 26 -3.87 -3.97 -9.96
C LEU A 26 -4.57 -2.73 -10.50
N GLY A 27 -5.44 -2.10 -9.72
CA GLY A 27 -6.04 -0.79 -10.02
C GLY A 27 -4.95 0.27 -10.20
N PHE A 28 -4.09 0.47 -9.20
CA PHE A 28 -2.96 1.41 -9.29
C PHE A 28 -2.03 1.10 -10.46
N PHE A 29 -1.75 -0.17 -10.73
CA PHE A 29 -0.90 -0.60 -11.84
C PHE A 29 -1.52 -0.31 -13.22
N LEU A 30 -2.85 -0.39 -13.34
CA LEU A 30 -3.57 -0.08 -14.57
C LEU A 30 -3.75 1.44 -14.78
N GLU A 31 -3.83 2.20 -13.69
CA GLU A 31 -4.04 3.65 -13.70
C GLU A 31 -2.74 4.44 -13.93
N ASP A 32 -1.59 3.82 -13.65
CA ASP A 32 -0.26 4.40 -13.87
C ASP A 32 0.12 4.39 -15.37
N GLU A 33 -0.29 5.43 -16.09
CA GLU A 33 -0.03 5.66 -17.53
C GLU A 33 1.45 5.91 -17.87
N GLU A 34 2.35 6.08 -16.88
CA GLU A 34 3.78 6.30 -17.12
C GLU A 34 4.51 5.04 -17.65
N MET A 35 3.90 3.86 -17.53
CA MET A 35 4.45 2.60 -18.03
C MET A 35 4.14 2.35 -19.52
N LYS A 36 4.46 3.32 -20.39
CA LYS A 36 4.32 3.17 -21.86
C LYS A 36 5.36 2.25 -22.51
N ALA A 37 6.41 1.84 -21.78
CA ALA A 37 7.39 0.88 -22.26
C ALA A 37 6.91 -0.57 -22.01
N ILE A 38 6.60 -1.30 -23.08
CA ILE A 38 6.07 -2.69 -23.05
C ILE A 38 6.94 -3.63 -22.20
N ASP A 39 8.27 -3.43 -22.18
CA ASP A 39 9.22 -4.27 -21.43
C ASP A 39 9.09 -4.13 -19.91
N GLN A 40 8.67 -2.97 -19.43
CA GLN A 40 8.53 -2.70 -17.99
C GLN A 40 7.22 -3.29 -17.44
N ARG A 41 6.18 -3.37 -18.28
CA ARG A 41 4.83 -3.80 -17.87
C ARG A 41 4.80 -5.24 -17.35
N PHE A 42 5.57 -6.15 -17.96
CA PHE A 42 5.68 -7.53 -17.47
C PHE A 42 6.40 -7.60 -16.11
N PHE A 43 7.49 -6.85 -15.96
CA PHE A 43 8.25 -6.81 -14.71
C PHE A 43 7.40 -6.31 -13.53
N TYR A 44 6.70 -5.19 -13.70
CA TYR A 44 5.83 -4.65 -12.65
C TYR A 44 4.61 -5.53 -12.37
N GLY A 45 4.05 -6.21 -13.38
CA GLY A 45 3.02 -7.23 -13.17
C GLY A 45 3.53 -8.41 -12.32
N VAL A 46 4.75 -8.88 -12.57
CA VAL A 46 5.38 -9.94 -11.76
C VAL A 46 5.65 -9.45 -10.33
N VAL A 47 6.15 -8.22 -10.16
CA VAL A 47 6.36 -7.61 -8.84
C VAL A 47 5.04 -7.48 -8.08
N LEU A 48 3.93 -7.17 -8.77
CA LEU A 48 2.60 -7.07 -8.16
C LEU A 48 2.09 -8.43 -7.68
N VAL A 49 2.26 -9.49 -8.48
CA VAL A 49 1.92 -10.86 -8.08
C VAL A 49 2.78 -11.32 -6.91
N ILE A 50 4.09 -11.08 -6.96
CA ILE A 50 5.01 -11.40 -5.85
C ILE A 50 4.61 -10.65 -4.58
N SER A 51 4.27 -9.36 -4.71
CA SER A 51 3.82 -8.55 -3.59
C SER A 51 2.51 -9.07 -3.00
N ALA A 52 1.56 -9.52 -3.83
CA ALA A 52 0.26 -10.04 -3.40
C ALA A 52 0.37 -11.37 -2.68
N ILE A 53 1.35 -12.20 -3.06
CA ILE A 53 1.67 -13.44 -2.36
C ILE A 53 2.41 -13.14 -1.05
N LEU A 54 3.34 -12.20 -1.07
CA LEU A 54 4.15 -11.79 0.09
C LEU A 54 3.51 -10.65 0.90
N TRP A 55 2.20 -10.43 0.78
CA TRP A 55 1.50 -9.34 1.46
C TRP A 55 1.75 -9.29 2.99
N PRO A 56 1.89 -10.41 3.73
CA PRO A 56 2.16 -10.35 5.17
C PRO A 56 3.52 -9.73 5.50
N ILE A 57 4.45 -9.69 4.55
CA ILE A 57 5.78 -9.09 4.67
C ILE A 57 5.78 -7.71 4.02
N VAL A 58 5.24 -7.58 2.81
CA VAL A 58 5.22 -6.33 2.05
C VAL A 58 4.44 -5.24 2.77
N VAL A 59 3.30 -5.57 3.39
CA VAL A 59 2.47 -4.57 4.11
C VAL A 59 3.24 -3.97 5.30
N PRO A 60 3.87 -4.75 6.21
CA PRO A 60 4.72 -4.19 7.26
C PRO A 60 5.87 -3.33 6.73
N PHE A 61 6.55 -3.78 5.68
CA PHE A 61 7.67 -3.02 5.10
C PHE A 61 7.21 -1.70 4.49
N ALA A 62 6.13 -1.70 3.70
CA ALA A 62 5.52 -0.50 3.15
C ALA A 62 5.07 0.46 4.26
N TYR A 63 4.50 -0.07 5.35
CA TYR A 63 4.12 0.74 6.50
C TYR A 63 5.34 1.35 7.21
N LEU A 64 6.44 0.60 7.37
CA LEU A 64 7.67 1.11 7.95
C LEU A 64 8.31 2.21 7.09
N GLU A 65 8.26 2.04 5.77
CA GLU A 65 8.75 3.04 4.83
C GLU A 65 7.88 4.29 4.84
N LEU A 66 6.55 4.14 4.86
CA LEU A 66 5.62 5.24 5.04
C LEU A 66 5.85 5.94 6.39
N LEU A 67 6.08 5.20 7.47
CA LEU A 67 6.37 5.77 8.79
C LEU A 67 7.70 6.53 8.79
N LYS A 68 8.74 6.02 8.12
CA LYS A 68 10.00 6.73 7.93
C LYS A 68 9.81 8.01 7.12
N PHE A 69 9.05 7.94 6.03
CA PHE A 69 8.72 9.09 5.22
C PHE A 69 7.95 10.13 6.02
N HIS A 70 6.93 9.71 6.77
CA HIS A 70 6.14 10.57 7.63
C HIS A 70 6.98 11.23 8.71
N LYS A 71 7.91 10.50 9.34
CA LYS A 71 8.87 11.10 10.29
C LYS A 71 9.81 12.10 9.63
N ARG A 72 10.32 11.80 8.42
CA ARG A 72 11.25 12.67 7.70
C ARG A 72 10.58 13.95 7.20
N HIS A 73 9.32 13.86 6.80
CA HIS A 73 8.54 14.97 6.25
C HIS A 73 7.62 15.64 7.29
N LYS A 74 7.62 15.15 8.54
CA LYS A 74 6.80 15.70 9.64
C LYS A 74 7.01 17.20 9.82
N ALA A 75 8.24 17.68 9.74
CA ALA A 75 8.55 19.10 9.87
C ALA A 75 7.92 19.95 8.74
N ILE A 76 7.89 19.42 7.52
CA ILE A 76 7.32 20.11 6.35
C ILE A 76 5.79 20.10 6.43
N ILE A 77 5.19 18.97 6.83
CA ILE A 77 3.74 18.83 7.01
C ILE A 77 3.26 19.74 8.16
N ASP A 78 3.97 19.76 9.29
CA ASP A 78 3.67 20.63 10.43
C ASP A 78 3.78 22.12 10.01
N LEU A 79 4.78 22.48 9.21
CA LEU A 79 4.91 23.84 8.65
C LEU A 79 3.78 24.19 7.68
N LEU A 80 3.37 23.29 6.80
CA LEU A 80 2.24 23.48 5.88
C LEU A 80 0.91 23.65 6.62
N ILE A 81 0.66 22.81 7.64
CA ILE A 81 -0.51 22.91 8.51
C ILE A 81 -0.52 24.24 9.27
N ASN A 82 0.64 24.67 9.79
CA ASN A 82 0.72 25.90 10.56
C ASN A 82 0.58 27.15 9.65
N MET A 83 1.18 27.12 8.45
CA MET A 83 1.00 28.19 7.46
C MET A 83 -0.44 28.29 6.97
N SER A 84 -1.10 27.15 6.68
CA SER A 84 -2.51 27.12 6.30
C SER A 84 -3.39 27.71 7.40
N ARG A 85 -3.12 27.33 8.66
CA ARG A 85 -3.84 27.83 9.83
C ARG A 85 -3.66 29.33 10.02
N ASN A 86 -2.44 29.85 10.01
CA ASN A 86 -2.19 31.28 10.17
C ASN A 86 -2.86 32.11 9.07
N ARG A 87 -2.86 31.61 7.83
CA ARG A 87 -3.52 32.30 6.70
C ARG A 87 -5.05 32.38 6.89
N ALA A 88 -5.66 31.42 7.56
CA ALA A 88 -7.10 31.42 7.86
C ALA A 88 -7.49 32.32 9.06
N PHE A 89 -6.51 32.87 9.80
CA PHE A 89 -6.73 33.82 10.90
C PHE A 89 -6.39 35.27 10.52
N ASP A 90 -5.77 35.49 9.35
CA ASP A 90 -5.42 36.82 8.82
C ASP A 90 -6.50 37.39 7.86
N ASP A 91 -7.60 36.65 7.62
CA ASP A 91 -8.82 37.06 6.90
C ASP A 91 -9.98 37.33 7.87
#